data_AF-A0A653C975-F1
#
_entry.id   AF-A0A653C975-F1
#
_cell.length_a   1.000
_cell.length_b   1.000
_cell.length_c   1.000
_cell.angle_alpha   90.00
_cell.angle_beta   90.00
_cell.angle_gamma   90.00
#
_symmetry.space_group_name_H-M   'P 1'
#
loop_
_entity.id
_entity.type
_entity.pdbx_description
1 polymer ?
#
loop_
_entity_poly.entity_id
_entity_poly.type
_entity_poly.pdbx_seq_one_letter_code
_entity_poly.pdbx_strand_id
1 'polypeptide(L)'
;QKRQLGRYPRIPFTSHQISVLEERFQRNPYLSSEEATILSQKLQLADVKVKIWFQNRRARKRREEMGQIKKEKKKTEVSDSVNNSVKSHPQSFVASSHLVPYLYITPGCSILDTNK
;
A
#
# COMPACT_ATOMS: atom_id res chain seq x y z
N GLN A 1 -18.01 12.62 0.62
CA GLN A 1 -16.82 13.36 1.10
C GLN A 1 -15.99 13.86 -0.07
N LYS A 2 -16.05 15.17 -0.39
CA LYS A 2 -15.19 15.79 -1.40
C LYS A 2 -13.75 15.73 -0.91
N ARG A 3 -12.87 15.03 -1.63
CA ARG A 3 -11.42 15.13 -1.40
C ARG A 3 -11.06 16.59 -1.68
N GLN A 4 -10.69 17.34 -0.64
CA GLN A 4 -10.28 18.74 -0.75
C GLN A 4 -9.11 18.82 -1.76
N LEU A 5 -9.43 19.19 -2.99
CA LEU A 5 -8.49 19.47 -4.08
C LEU A 5 -7.90 20.84 -3.80
N GLY A 6 -6.86 20.88 -2.99
CA GLY A 6 -6.17 22.14 -2.78
C GLY A 6 -5.47 22.17 -1.45
N ARG A 7 -4.20 21.75 -1.45
CA ARG A 7 -3.12 22.47 -0.79
C ARG A 7 -1.85 22.14 -1.58
N TYR A 8 -1.49 23.07 -2.46
CA TYR A 8 -0.22 23.13 -3.19
C TYR A 8 -0.09 22.29 -4.48
N PRO A 9 0.41 22.87 -5.59
CA PRO A 9 0.71 22.14 -6.82
C PRO A 9 1.70 21.00 -6.56
N ARG A 10 1.50 19.88 -7.24
CA ARG A 10 2.44 18.76 -7.15
C ARG A 10 3.67 19.08 -7.98
N ILE A 11 4.73 19.50 -7.30
CA ILE A 11 6.05 19.67 -7.90
C ILE A 11 6.81 18.34 -7.77
N PRO A 12 7.32 17.76 -8.87
CA PRO A 12 8.17 16.58 -8.80
C PRO A 12 9.51 16.92 -8.16
N PHE A 13 10.11 15.96 -7.47
CA PHE A 13 11.48 16.12 -6.98
C PHE A 13 12.47 16.03 -8.13
N THR A 14 13.57 16.78 -8.03
CA THR A 14 14.65 16.71 -9.02
C THR A 14 15.38 15.37 -8.94
N SER A 15 16.10 14.99 -9.99
CA SER A 15 16.90 13.75 -10.00
C SER A 15 17.92 13.74 -8.84
N HIS A 16 18.56 14.87 -8.58
CA HIS A 16 19.49 15.01 -7.45
C HIS A 16 18.81 14.76 -6.10
N GLN A 17 17.64 15.38 -5.87
CA GLN A 17 16.86 15.16 -4.64
C GLN A 17 16.48 13.69 -4.45
N ILE A 18 16.03 13.03 -5.52
CA ILE A 18 15.67 11.60 -5.47
C ILE A 18 16.89 10.74 -5.14
N SER A 19 18.05 11.02 -5.75
CA SER A 19 19.28 10.26 -5.53
C SER A 19 19.70 10.30 -4.05
N VAL A 20 19.72 11.48 -3.44
CA VAL A 20 20.11 11.64 -2.04
C VAL A 20 19.08 11.00 -1.09
N LEU A 21 17.79 11.12 -1.40
CA LEU A 21 16.72 10.47 -0.63
C LEU A 21 16.85 8.95 -0.67
N GLU A 22 17.17 8.37 -1.84
CA GLU A 22 17.36 6.93 -1.99
C GLU A 22 18.62 6.43 -1.29
N GLU A 23 19.75 7.15 -1.41
CA GLU A 23 21.00 6.84 -0.71
C GLU A 23 20.77 6.79 0.81
N ARG A 24 20.03 7.76 1.37
CA ARG A 24 19.70 7.73 2.80
C ARG A 24 18.73 6.61 3.16
N PHE A 25 17.75 6.32 2.30
CA PHE A 25 16.80 5.23 2.50
C PHE A 25 17.46 3.86 2.56
N GLN A 26 18.49 3.62 1.74
CA GLN A 26 19.26 2.38 1.75
C GLN A 26 19.99 2.16 3.08
N ARG A 27 20.47 3.23 3.71
CA ARG A 27 21.10 3.16 5.04
C ARG A 27 20.07 2.93 6.14
N ASN A 28 18.97 3.71 6.13
CA ASN A 28 17.90 3.59 7.11
C ASN A 28 16.53 3.90 6.47
N PRO A 29 15.61 2.91 6.38
CA PRO A 29 14.26 3.11 5.81
C PRO A 29 13.31 3.99 6.65
N TYR A 30 13.70 4.33 7.88
CA TYR A 30 12.92 5.13 8.83
C TYR A 30 13.75 6.34 9.27
N LEU A 31 13.17 7.52 9.18
CA LEU A 31 13.83 8.75 9.66
C LEU A 31 13.35 9.10 11.05
N SER A 32 14.28 9.50 11.91
CA SER A 32 13.95 10.27 13.12
C SER A 32 13.48 11.68 12.75
N SER A 33 12.89 12.42 13.70
CA SER A 33 12.48 13.80 13.44
C SER A 33 13.66 14.70 13.12
N GLU A 34 14.78 14.53 13.83
CA GLU A 34 16.01 15.28 13.62
C GLU A 34 16.64 14.97 12.25
N GLU A 35 16.71 13.70 11.87
CA GLU A 35 17.24 13.31 10.55
C GLU A 35 16.40 13.87 9.41
N ALA A 36 15.08 13.96 9.59
CA ALA A 36 14.19 14.57 8.61
C ALA A 36 14.49 16.06 8.42
N THR A 37 14.74 16.79 9.50
CA THR A 37 15.10 18.22 9.45
C THR A 37 16.47 18.45 8.83
N ILE A 38 17.48 17.63 9.14
CA ILE A 38 18.80 17.73 8.52
C ILE A 38 18.71 17.47 7.01
N LEU A 39 17.97 16.44 6.62
CA LEU A 39 17.83 16.05 5.22
C LEU A 39 16.99 17.06 4.42
N SER A 40 15.97 17.65 5.05
CA SER A 40 15.13 18.68 4.42
C SER A 40 15.91 19.96 4.15
N GLN A 41 16.74 20.41 5.09
CA GLN A 41 17.64 21.55 4.91
C GLN A 41 18.64 21.30 3.78
N LYS A 42 19.27 20.12 3.74
CA LYS A 42 20.21 19.76 2.68
C LYS A 42 19.58 19.78 1.28
N LEU A 43 18.32 19.38 1.16
CA LEU A 43 17.60 19.26 -0.11
C LEU A 43 16.71 20.47 -0.46
N GLN A 44 16.66 21.46 0.43
CA GLN A 44 15.76 22.62 0.35
C GLN A 44 14.29 22.20 0.16
N LEU A 45 13.86 21.20 0.92
CA LEU A 45 12.49 20.69 0.94
C LEU A 45 11.86 20.95 2.30
N ALA A 46 10.53 20.93 2.37
CA ALA A 46 9.84 20.90 3.68
C ALA A 46 9.99 19.52 4.34
N ASP A 47 10.17 19.47 5.66
CA ASP A 47 10.27 18.23 6.45
C ASP A 47 9.14 17.25 6.15
N VAL A 48 7.92 17.77 5.98
CA VAL A 48 6.73 16.99 5.63
C VAL A 48 6.89 16.29 4.27
N LYS A 49 7.53 16.93 3.28
CA LYS A 49 7.78 16.33 1.95
C LYS A 49 8.74 15.15 2.06
N VAL A 50 9.81 15.30 2.85
CA VAL A 50 10.78 14.23 3.11
C VAL A 50 10.10 13.07 3.83
N LYS A 51 9.33 13.35 4.89
CA LYS A 51 8.56 12.33 5.64
C LYS A 51 7.58 11.57 4.73
N ILE A 52 6.81 12.27 3.90
CA ILE A 52 5.88 11.65 2.94
C ILE A 52 6.63 10.81 1.91
N TRP A 53 7.78 11.27 1.41
CA TRP A 53 8.57 10.49 0.46
C TRP A 53 9.04 9.17 1.07
N PHE A 54 9.53 9.19 2.32
CA PHE A 54 9.94 7.96 3.03
C PHE A 54 8.78 7.00 3.24
N GLN A 55 7.59 7.51 3.61
CA GLN A 55 6.37 6.69 3.71
C GLN A 55 6.02 6.03 2.37
N ASN A 56 6.02 6.81 1.28
CA ASN A 56 5.73 6.33 -0.07
C ASN A 56 6.77 5.31 -0.55
N ARG A 57 8.05 5.54 -0.23
CA ARG A 57 9.16 4.66 -0.60
C ARG A 57 9.05 3.30 0.09
N ARG A 58 8.72 3.27 1.39
CA ARG A 58 8.42 2.00 2.11
C ARG A 58 7.21 1.28 1.54
N ALA A 59 6.14 2.01 1.20
CA ALA A 59 4.96 1.42 0.58
C ALA A 59 5.27 0.84 -0.82
N ARG A 60 6.16 1.47 -1.59
CA ARG A 60 6.66 0.92 -2.85
C ARG A 60 7.48 -0.35 -2.60
N LYS A 61 8.44 -0.34 -1.66
CA LYS A 61 9.26 -1.52 -1.31
C LYS A 61 8.40 -2.74 -0.96
N ARG A 62 7.39 -2.57 -0.09
CA ARG A 62 6.45 -3.65 0.25
C ARG A 62 5.68 -4.19 -0.96
N ARG A 63 5.30 -3.32 -1.91
CA ARG A 63 4.62 -3.76 -3.15
C ARG A 63 5.57 -4.50 -4.09
N GLU A 64 6.83 -4.09 -4.14
CA GLU A 64 7.87 -4.76 -4.92
C GLU A 64 8.12 -6.17 -4.35
N GLU A 65 8.21 -6.31 -3.03
CA GLU A 65 8.37 -7.60 -2.33
C GLU A 65 7.14 -8.50 -2.52
N MET A 66 5.92 -7.99 -2.30
CA MET A 66 4.68 -8.75 -2.48
C MET A 66 4.41 -9.11 -3.96
N GLY A 67 4.82 -8.24 -4.89
CA GLY A 67 4.72 -8.48 -6.32
C GLY A 67 5.70 -9.54 -6.83
N GLN A 68 6.88 -9.66 -6.20
CA GLN A 68 7.84 -10.73 -6.48
C GLN A 68 7.31 -12.11 -6.07
N ILE A 69 6.64 -12.21 -4.90
CA ILE A 69 6.01 -13.45 -4.43
C ILE A 69 4.98 -14.01 -5.43
N LYS A 70 4.29 -13.14 -6.21
CA LYS A 70 3.35 -13.58 -7.24
C LYS A 70 4.01 -14.07 -8.54
N LYS A 71 5.24 -13.65 -8.85
CA LYS A 71 5.95 -14.07 -10.08
C LYS A 71 6.61 -15.44 -9.94
N GLU A 72 6.98 -15.83 -8.71
CA GLU A 72 7.68 -17.09 -8.45
C GLU A 72 6.76 -18.32 -8.50
N LYS A 73 5.46 -18.16 -8.27
CA LYS A 73 4.45 -19.24 -8.37
C LYS A 73 4.11 -19.69 -9.82
N LYS A 74 4.72 -19.11 -10.86
CA LYS A 74 4.44 -19.49 -12.27
C LYS A 74 5.55 -20.30 -12.95
N LYS A 75 6.62 -20.69 -12.25
CA LYS A 75 7.81 -21.31 -12.88
C LYS A 75 8.07 -22.79 -12.55
N THR A 76 7.14 -23.49 -11.90
CA THR A 76 7.27 -24.92 -11.57
C THR A 76 6.04 -25.71 -12.02
N GLU A 77 5.70 -25.69 -13.30
CA GLU A 77 4.77 -26.66 -13.90
C GLU A 77 5.24 -26.99 -15.32
N VAL A 78 6.09 -28.01 -15.45
CA VAL A 78 6.36 -28.72 -16.71
C VAL A 78 6.27 -30.22 -16.39
N SER A 79 5.36 -30.91 -17.13
CA SER A 79 5.20 -32.37 -17.37
C SER A 79 4.98 -33.27 -16.13
N ASP A 80 4.04 -34.22 -16.02
CA ASP A 80 3.11 -34.89 -16.93
C ASP A 80 2.00 -35.52 -16.06
N SER A 81 0.76 -35.60 -16.56
CA SER A 81 -0.08 -36.83 -16.51
C SER A 81 -1.56 -36.52 -16.72
N VAL A 82 -2.13 -37.32 -17.62
CA VAL A 82 -3.53 -37.51 -17.95
C VAL A 82 -4.41 -37.57 -16.69
N ASN A 83 -5.52 -36.82 -16.66
CA ASN A 83 -6.76 -37.38 -16.11
C ASN A 83 -8.03 -36.70 -16.63
N ASN A 84 -8.92 -37.60 -17.02
CA ASN A 84 -10.23 -37.43 -17.61
C ASN A 84 -11.28 -37.18 -16.52
N SER A 85 -12.42 -36.56 -16.86
CA SER A 85 -13.70 -36.61 -16.11
C SER A 85 -13.67 -35.96 -14.71
N VAL A 86 -14.45 -34.97 -14.32
CA VAL A 86 -15.89 -34.70 -14.44
C VAL A 86 -16.06 -33.24 -14.01
N LYS A 87 -16.87 -32.45 -14.71
CA LYS A 87 -17.34 -31.15 -14.17
C LYS A 87 -18.35 -31.43 -13.06
N SER A 88 -17.87 -31.66 -11.85
CA SER A 88 -18.71 -31.65 -10.64
C SER A 88 -18.99 -30.21 -10.24
N HIS A 89 -20.24 -29.84 -10.48
CA HIS A 89 -20.95 -28.70 -9.92
C HIS A 89 -20.73 -28.63 -8.39
N PRO A 90 -20.30 -27.50 -7.77
CA PRO A 90 -20.39 -27.36 -6.33
C PRO A 90 -21.86 -27.07 -5.95
N GLN A 91 -22.60 -28.12 -5.57
CA GLN A 91 -23.90 -27.95 -4.93
C GLN A 91 -23.75 -27.52 -3.46
N SER A 92 -24.58 -26.54 -3.11
CA SER A 92 -25.09 -26.17 -1.78
C SER A 92 -24.08 -25.76 -0.69
N PHE A 93 -23.93 -24.44 -0.56
CA PHE A 93 -23.70 -23.79 0.74
C PHE A 93 -24.92 -24.06 1.62
N VAL A 94 -24.77 -24.86 2.68
CA VAL A 94 -25.77 -24.88 3.76
C VAL A 94 -25.67 -23.55 4.49
N ALA A 95 -26.76 -22.78 4.43
CA ALA A 95 -26.92 -21.54 5.18
C ALA A 95 -26.98 -21.89 6.67
N SER A 96 -25.84 -21.75 7.36
CA SER A 96 -25.84 -21.69 8.82
C SER A 96 -26.43 -20.35 9.22
N SER A 97 -27.54 -20.41 9.96
CA SER A 97 -28.40 -19.31 10.35
C SER A 97 -27.64 -18.27 11.18
N HIS A 98 -27.03 -17.27 10.54
CA HIS A 98 -26.70 -15.93 11.06
C HIS A 98 -26.36 -15.03 9.85
N LEU A 99 -27.43 -14.59 9.19
CA LEU A 99 -27.62 -13.41 8.33
C LEU A 99 -26.36 -12.68 7.81
N VAL A 100 -26.02 -12.91 6.53
CA VAL A 100 -25.42 -11.84 5.72
C VAL A 100 -26.07 -11.83 4.33
N PRO A 101 -27.05 -10.94 4.11
CA PRO A 101 -27.34 -10.49 2.76
C PRO A 101 -27.51 -8.97 2.78
N TYR A 102 -26.43 -8.23 2.59
CA TYR A 102 -26.37 -7.28 1.48
C TYR A 102 -25.02 -6.58 1.44
N LEU A 103 -24.42 -6.63 0.27
CA LEU A 103 -23.47 -5.65 -0.20
C LEU A 103 -24.16 -4.28 -0.23
N TYR A 104 -23.98 -3.45 0.79
CA TYR A 104 -24.03 -2.00 0.61
C TYR A 104 -22.98 -1.31 1.47
N ILE A 105 -22.17 -0.52 0.77
CA ILE A 105 -21.22 0.44 1.32
C ILE A 105 -22.05 1.61 1.85
N THR A 106 -22.15 1.78 3.16
CA THR A 106 -22.70 3.00 3.78
C THR A 106 -21.58 4.03 3.98
N PRO A 107 -21.63 5.23 3.35
CA PRO A 107 -20.70 6.30 3.61
C PRO A 107 -21.19 7.13 4.81
N GLY A 108 -20.37 7.28 5.86
CA GLY A 108 -20.59 8.23 6.94
C GLY A 108 -20.80 7.57 8.31
N CYS A 109 -19.70 7.19 8.96
CA CYS A 109 -19.68 6.89 10.39
C CYS A 109 -19.03 8.08 11.11
N SER A 110 -19.86 8.92 11.72
CA SER A 110 -19.45 9.91 12.72
C SER A 110 -19.51 9.20 14.08
N ILE A 111 -18.35 8.97 14.71
CA ILE A 111 -18.28 8.50 16.09
C ILE A 111 -18.77 9.66 16.96
N LEU A 112 -19.96 9.54 17.53
CA LEU A 112 -20.41 10.38 18.63
C LEU A 112 -20.03 9.68 19.94
N ASP A 113 -19.27 10.41 20.74
CA ASP A 113 -18.94 10.17 22.15
C ASP A 113 -20.16 9.70 22.97
N THR A 114 -20.03 8.57 23.66
CA THR A 114 -20.92 8.22 24.78
C THR A 114 -20.29 8.74 26.07
N ASN A 115 -20.67 9.96 26.45
CA ASN A 115 -20.62 10.42 27.83
C ASN A 115 -22.05 10.73 28.28
N LYS A 116 -22.71 9.75 28.91
CA LYS A 116 -23.60 9.96 30.05
C LYS A 116 -23.91 8.64 30.74
#